data_AF-A0A2A4VAX4-F1
#
_entry.id   AF-A0A2A4VAX4-F1
#
_cell.length_a   1.000
_cell.length_b   1.000
_cell.length_c   1.000
_cell.angle_alpha   90.00
_cell.angle_beta   90.00
_cell.angle_gamma   90.00
#
_symmetry.space_group_name_H-M   'P 1'
#
loop_
_entity.id
_entity.type
_entity.pdbx_description
1 polymer ?
#
loop_
_entity_poly.entity_id
_entity_poly.type
_entity_poly.pdbx_seq_one_letter_code
_entity_poly.pdbx_strand_id
1 'polypeptide(L)'
;MNERICMTEQWDYSVSDEKLEELIKNYCTDFTQLEREGRYGPITGRDKEISDCILILLQKGRKNVCFLAPAGVGKTAAVVGLAQTIVAENVPDYLLNARVLEVDLARMASGTTSRAEFQDRFLPLCKGVAERYHNPENPRIILFLDEMHQIMPNCIGSSYAGLSDTIKPYLTAGDLLMIGATTLDEFRMYVAQDPAMDRRFQKVFLKAPNVPETYAIMKALRPGLEKHHNVTIPDDLLMLIVQLTEEHMRKRNQPDKSIITADAALAYHVMHKGVDQDVDVDSIYYMVARETGLNAKAMHDDKQLRKISEEVDILEGRVEVEVEIKEKTAYDPSAQLKNTTVDKDFQEEQAIEEKKEKEALKESQESEHQTSADELAEKLAKKLEQKLEEKLKNRQEENPKSAQNNQEKRKLSEDAISISERQES
;
A
#
# COMPACT_ATOMS: atom_id res chain seq x y z
N MET A 1 -53.49 -2.67 -6.52
CA MET A 1 -52.80 -3.98 -6.54
C MET A 1 -51.43 -3.75 -7.15
N ASN A 2 -50.42 -3.50 -6.31
CA ASN A 2 -49.03 -3.54 -6.75
C ASN A 2 -48.55 -4.96 -6.49
N GLU A 3 -48.51 -5.78 -7.53
CA GLU A 3 -47.78 -7.04 -7.49
C GLU A 3 -46.32 -6.70 -7.24
N ARG A 4 -45.87 -6.92 -5.99
CA ARG A 4 -44.45 -7.11 -5.73
C ARG A 4 -44.03 -8.29 -6.59
N ILE A 5 -43.20 -8.02 -7.58
CA ILE A 5 -42.43 -9.05 -8.27
C ILE A 5 -41.60 -9.70 -7.15
N CYS A 6 -42.10 -10.82 -6.64
CA CYS A 6 -41.32 -11.74 -5.84
C CYS A 6 -40.27 -12.30 -6.80
N MET A 7 -39.08 -11.70 -6.82
CA MET A 7 -37.94 -12.33 -7.46
C MET A 7 -37.75 -13.64 -6.70
N THR A 8 -37.92 -14.75 -7.39
CA THR A 8 -37.77 -16.10 -6.85
C THR A 8 -36.43 -16.21 -6.13
N GLU A 9 -36.48 -16.41 -4.81
CA GLU A 9 -35.38 -16.60 -3.86
C GLU A 9 -34.67 -17.95 -4.09
N GLN A 10 -34.19 -18.20 -5.30
CA GLN A 10 -33.27 -19.31 -5.56
C GLN A 10 -32.06 -18.75 -6.30
N TRP A 11 -31.07 -18.34 -5.52
CA TRP A 11 -29.72 -18.14 -6.02
C TRP A 11 -29.15 -19.51 -6.39
N ASP A 12 -29.19 -19.86 -7.67
CA ASP A 12 -28.60 -21.11 -8.17
C ASP A 12 -27.08 -20.94 -8.30
N TYR A 13 -26.37 -21.28 -7.23
CA TYR A 13 -24.90 -21.23 -7.20
C TYR A 13 -24.31 -22.44 -7.89
N SER A 14 -23.40 -22.20 -8.83
CA SER A 14 -22.73 -23.30 -9.53
C SER A 14 -21.74 -24.06 -8.64
N VAL A 15 -21.23 -23.38 -7.61
CA VAL A 15 -20.49 -23.99 -6.51
C VAL A 15 -21.44 -24.01 -5.32
N SER A 16 -21.83 -25.17 -4.79
CA SER A 16 -22.73 -25.24 -3.61
C SER A 16 -22.06 -24.68 -2.36
N ASP A 17 -22.85 -24.31 -1.35
CA ASP A 17 -22.31 -23.79 -0.08
C ASP A 17 -21.45 -24.84 0.63
N GLU A 18 -21.85 -26.11 0.63
CA GLU A 18 -21.05 -27.20 1.19
C GLU A 18 -19.71 -27.34 0.47
N LYS A 19 -19.72 -27.20 -0.87
CA LYS A 19 -18.49 -27.30 -1.65
C LYS A 19 -17.56 -26.12 -1.39
N LEU A 20 -18.12 -24.91 -1.25
CA LEU A 20 -17.35 -23.72 -0.92
C LEU A 20 -16.71 -23.84 0.47
N GLU A 21 -17.46 -24.24 1.49
CA GLU A 21 -16.92 -24.45 2.84
C GLU A 21 -15.87 -25.57 2.89
N GLU A 22 -16.03 -26.64 2.10
CA GLU A 22 -15.00 -27.67 1.94
C GLU A 22 -13.70 -27.09 1.39
N LEU A 23 -13.78 -26.25 0.35
CA LEU A 23 -12.62 -25.58 -0.25
C LEU A 23 -11.95 -24.62 0.75
N ILE A 24 -12.74 -23.82 1.47
CA ILE A 24 -12.23 -22.90 2.50
C ILE A 24 -11.50 -23.69 3.59
N LYS A 25 -12.10 -24.75 4.12
CA LYS A 25 -11.48 -25.58 5.16
C LYS A 25 -10.18 -26.26 4.70
N ASN A 26 -10.14 -26.72 3.45
CA ASN A 26 -9.00 -27.46 2.92
C ASN A 26 -7.82 -26.55 2.54
N TYR A 27 -8.10 -25.33 2.12
CA TYR A 27 -7.11 -24.48 1.43
C TYR A 27 -7.02 -23.04 1.93
N CYS A 28 -7.85 -22.64 2.89
CA CYS A 28 -7.81 -21.30 3.46
C CYS A 28 -7.63 -21.34 4.98
N THR A 29 -7.16 -20.23 5.52
CA THR A 29 -7.16 -19.94 6.95
C THR A 29 -8.13 -18.78 7.21
N ASP A 30 -9.16 -18.99 8.02
CA ASP A 30 -10.13 -17.94 8.36
C ASP A 30 -9.64 -17.13 9.56
N PHE A 31 -9.06 -15.96 9.30
CA PHE A 31 -8.53 -15.08 10.33
C PHE A 31 -9.63 -14.54 11.24
N THR A 32 -10.85 -14.35 10.73
CA THR A 32 -11.97 -13.88 11.57
C THR A 32 -12.47 -14.98 12.50
N GLN A 33 -12.44 -16.24 12.07
CA GLN A 33 -12.73 -17.37 12.94
C GLN A 33 -11.66 -17.53 14.02
N LEU A 34 -10.38 -17.48 13.64
CA LEU A 34 -9.27 -17.60 14.59
C LEU A 34 -9.29 -16.47 15.64
N GLU A 35 -9.66 -15.25 15.25
CA GLU A 35 -9.86 -14.15 16.19
C GLU A 35 -11.02 -14.42 17.16
N ARG A 36 -12.18 -14.89 16.67
CA ARG A 36 -13.31 -15.27 17.55
C ARG A 36 -12.93 -16.37 18.55
N GLU A 37 -11.99 -17.24 18.18
CA GLU A 37 -11.42 -18.27 19.05
C GLU A 37 -10.34 -17.75 20.02
N GLY A 38 -9.98 -16.46 19.95
CA GLY A 38 -8.96 -15.84 20.79
C GLY A 38 -7.54 -16.30 20.46
N ARG A 39 -7.27 -16.66 19.20
CA ARG A 39 -5.97 -17.21 18.77
C ARG A 39 -4.91 -16.14 18.51
N TYR A 40 -5.31 -14.88 18.32
CA TYR A 40 -4.38 -13.79 18.09
C TYR A 40 -4.21 -12.91 19.33
N GLY A 41 -3.00 -12.40 19.51
CA GLY A 41 -2.75 -11.28 20.41
C GLY A 41 -3.23 -9.96 19.79
N PRO A 42 -3.35 -8.89 20.59
CA PRO A 42 -3.78 -7.59 20.08
C PRO A 42 -2.75 -7.04 19.07
N ILE A 43 -3.23 -6.59 17.92
CA ILE A 43 -2.41 -5.88 16.94
C ILE A 43 -2.36 -4.39 17.30
N THR A 44 -1.16 -3.84 17.46
CA THR A 44 -0.94 -2.43 17.85
C THR A 44 -0.22 -1.63 16.76
N GLY A 45 -0.49 -0.33 16.68
CA GLY A 45 0.24 0.60 15.80
C GLY A 45 -0.05 0.46 14.30
N ARG A 46 -1.22 -0.10 13.93
CA ARG A 46 -1.65 -0.30 12.52
C ARG A 46 -3.00 0.32 12.19
N ASP A 47 -3.53 1.19 13.06
CA ASP A 47 -4.88 1.74 12.94
C ASP A 47 -5.08 2.50 11.63
N LYS A 48 -4.07 3.27 11.20
CA LYS A 48 -4.13 4.02 9.96
C LYS A 48 -4.21 3.10 8.74
N GLU A 49 -3.31 2.11 8.65
CA GLU A 49 -3.29 1.19 7.51
C GLU A 49 -4.54 0.32 7.44
N ILE A 50 -5.10 -0.07 8.60
CA ILE A 50 -6.37 -0.80 8.69
C ILE A 50 -7.52 0.11 8.24
N SER A 51 -7.55 1.37 8.68
CA SER A 51 -8.57 2.34 8.25
C SER A 51 -8.51 2.62 6.74
N ASP A 52 -7.30 2.78 6.18
CA ASP A 52 -7.08 2.92 4.74
C ASP A 52 -7.55 1.67 3.97
N CYS A 53 -7.28 0.48 4.52
CA CYS A 53 -7.76 -0.79 3.96
C CYS A 53 -9.29 -0.86 3.91
N ILE A 54 -9.95 -0.54 5.03
CA ILE A 54 -11.42 -0.46 5.13
C ILE A 54 -11.97 0.54 4.11
N LEU A 55 -11.42 1.74 4.05
CA LEU A 55 -11.81 2.78 3.11
C LEU A 55 -11.76 2.30 1.66
N ILE A 56 -10.69 1.58 1.28
CA ILE A 56 -10.53 1.03 -0.06
C ILE A 56 -11.58 -0.06 -0.33
N LEU A 57 -11.78 -1.00 0.58
CA LEU A 57 -12.73 -2.12 0.44
C LEU A 57 -14.19 -1.65 0.27
N LEU A 58 -14.52 -0.47 0.81
CA LEU A 58 -15.85 0.15 0.69
C LEU A 58 -16.11 0.78 -0.69
N GLN A 59 -15.08 0.98 -1.50
CA GLN A 59 -15.25 1.62 -2.81
C GLN A 59 -16.02 0.69 -3.76
N LYS A 60 -16.80 1.27 -4.69
CA LYS A 60 -17.48 0.48 -5.73
C LYS A 60 -16.51 -0.01 -6.81
N GLY A 61 -15.51 0.81 -7.14
CA GLY A 61 -14.55 0.59 -8.22
C GLY A 61 -13.30 -0.19 -7.79
N ARG A 62 -12.20 0.52 -7.52
CA ARG A 62 -10.88 -0.06 -7.21
C ARG A 62 -10.78 -0.59 -5.78
N LYS A 63 -11.57 -1.60 -5.43
CA LYS A 63 -11.75 -2.02 -4.03
C LYS A 63 -10.81 -3.10 -3.53
N ASN A 64 -9.72 -3.38 -4.26
CA ASN A 64 -8.71 -4.34 -3.79
C ASN A 64 -7.52 -3.59 -3.21
N VAL A 65 -6.94 -4.14 -2.16
CA VAL A 65 -5.83 -3.52 -1.42
C VAL A 65 -4.56 -4.30 -1.69
N CYS A 66 -3.44 -3.60 -1.87
CA CYS A 66 -2.12 -4.19 -1.86
C CYS A 66 -1.27 -3.55 -0.76
N PHE A 67 -1.01 -4.31 0.29
CA PHE A 67 -0.08 -3.95 1.35
C PHE A 67 1.35 -4.08 0.85
N LEU A 68 2.08 -2.95 0.88
CA LEU A 68 3.45 -2.85 0.40
C LEU A 68 4.37 -2.56 1.58
N ALA A 69 5.24 -3.53 1.89
CA ALA A 69 6.23 -3.39 2.94
C ALA A 69 7.40 -4.36 2.71
N PRO A 70 8.61 -4.02 3.19
CA PRO A 70 9.69 -4.99 3.34
C PRO A 70 9.26 -6.20 4.18
N ALA A 71 9.96 -7.33 4.01
CA ALA A 71 9.79 -8.50 4.87
C ALA A 71 10.07 -8.16 6.35
N GLY A 72 9.30 -8.75 7.25
CA GLY A 72 9.43 -8.54 8.71
C GLY A 72 8.66 -7.34 9.28
N VAL A 73 8.02 -6.51 8.44
CA VAL A 73 7.26 -5.33 8.92
C VAL A 73 5.86 -5.69 9.46
N GLY A 74 5.36 -6.89 9.20
CA GLY A 74 4.06 -7.36 9.69
C GLY A 74 2.90 -7.08 8.73
N LYS A 75 3.04 -7.48 7.45
CA LYS A 75 1.95 -7.39 6.45
C LYS A 75 0.75 -8.23 6.87
N THR A 76 0.99 -9.49 7.24
CA THR A 76 -0.04 -10.41 7.77
C THR A 76 -0.66 -9.88 9.06
N ALA A 77 0.13 -9.26 9.94
CA ALA A 77 -0.36 -8.64 11.16
C ALA A 77 -1.40 -7.52 10.88
N ALA A 78 -1.22 -6.73 9.83
CA ALA A 78 -2.23 -5.74 9.43
C ALA A 78 -3.54 -6.38 8.97
N VAL A 79 -3.48 -7.54 8.30
CA VAL A 79 -4.67 -8.31 7.89
C VAL A 79 -5.37 -8.92 9.10
N VAL A 80 -4.61 -9.43 10.07
CA VAL A 80 -5.15 -9.89 11.36
C VAL A 80 -5.80 -8.74 12.12
N GLY A 81 -5.20 -7.55 12.11
CA GLY A 81 -5.79 -6.34 12.71
C GLY A 81 -7.12 -5.93 12.05
N LEU A 82 -7.24 -6.11 10.73
CA LEU A 82 -8.53 -5.96 10.04
C LEU A 82 -9.56 -7.00 10.54
N ALA A 83 -9.15 -8.27 10.69
CA ALA A 83 -10.03 -9.32 11.21
C ALA A 83 -10.50 -9.01 12.65
N GLN A 84 -9.59 -8.51 13.52
CA GLN A 84 -9.90 -7.99 14.86
C GLN A 84 -10.95 -6.88 14.82
N THR A 85 -10.77 -5.92 13.92
CA THR A 85 -11.69 -4.79 13.78
C THR A 85 -13.08 -5.24 13.32
N ILE A 86 -13.15 -6.22 12.40
CA ILE A 86 -14.41 -6.80 11.93
C ILE A 86 -15.12 -7.59 13.05
N VAL A 87 -14.38 -8.43 13.79
CA VAL A 87 -14.94 -9.23 14.90
C VAL A 87 -15.43 -8.35 16.05
N ALA A 88 -14.74 -7.23 16.30
CA ALA A 88 -15.16 -6.21 17.26
C ALA A 88 -16.34 -5.35 16.76
N GLU A 89 -16.88 -5.63 15.57
CA GLU A 89 -17.96 -4.87 14.92
C GLU A 89 -17.64 -3.36 14.74
N ASN A 90 -16.35 -3.01 14.73
CA ASN A 90 -15.88 -1.64 14.55
C ASN A 90 -15.59 -1.33 13.07
N VAL A 91 -16.50 -1.76 12.20
CA VAL A 91 -16.44 -1.54 10.75
C VAL A 91 -17.80 -1.06 10.24
N PRO A 92 -17.88 -0.35 9.10
CA PRO A 92 -19.16 0.02 8.52
C PRO A 92 -19.98 -1.22 8.11
N ASP A 93 -21.32 -1.08 8.10
CA ASP A 93 -22.29 -2.15 7.82
C ASP A 93 -21.93 -3.04 6.62
N TYR A 94 -21.34 -2.44 5.57
CA TYR A 94 -20.93 -3.17 4.37
C TYR A 94 -19.89 -4.29 4.64
N LEU A 95 -19.06 -4.14 5.67
CA LEU A 95 -18.06 -5.12 6.10
C LEU A 95 -18.45 -5.84 7.40
N LEU A 96 -19.64 -5.58 7.94
CA LEU A 96 -20.11 -6.25 9.14
C LEU A 96 -20.17 -7.77 8.89
N ASN A 97 -19.65 -8.56 9.83
CA ASN A 97 -19.54 -10.01 9.73
C ASN A 97 -18.74 -10.53 8.52
N ALA A 98 -17.98 -9.67 7.83
CA ALA A 98 -17.14 -10.11 6.73
C ALA A 98 -16.14 -11.19 7.19
N ARG A 99 -15.79 -12.11 6.31
CA ARG A 99 -14.76 -13.14 6.54
C ARG A 99 -13.49 -12.74 5.85
N VAL A 100 -12.37 -12.83 6.56
CA VAL A 100 -11.02 -12.59 6.01
C VAL A 100 -10.32 -13.94 5.90
N LEU A 101 -10.12 -14.39 4.66
CA LEU A 101 -9.62 -15.73 4.34
C LEU A 101 -8.27 -15.64 3.67
N GLU A 102 -7.22 -16.10 4.34
CA GLU A 102 -5.92 -16.32 3.69
C GLU A 102 -5.99 -17.54 2.80
N VAL A 103 -5.57 -17.43 1.54
CA VAL A 103 -5.51 -18.56 0.62
C VAL A 103 -4.11 -19.17 0.64
N ASP A 104 -4.01 -20.43 1.06
CA ASP A 104 -2.74 -21.16 1.09
C ASP A 104 -2.46 -21.80 -0.27
N LEU A 105 -1.71 -21.06 -1.10
CA LEU A 105 -1.31 -21.51 -2.44
C LEU A 105 -0.46 -22.79 -2.39
N ALA A 106 0.34 -22.98 -1.35
CA ALA A 106 1.19 -24.17 -1.20
C ALA A 106 0.36 -25.43 -0.92
N ARG A 107 -0.62 -25.34 0.00
CA ARG A 107 -1.57 -26.42 0.26
C ARG A 107 -2.42 -26.74 -0.97
N MET A 108 -2.82 -25.74 -1.75
CA MET A 108 -3.55 -25.96 -2.99
C MET A 108 -2.69 -26.71 -4.03
N ALA A 109 -1.42 -26.37 -4.17
CA ALA A 109 -0.51 -27.00 -5.13
C ALA A 109 -0.03 -28.39 -4.69
N SER A 110 -0.03 -28.66 -3.39
CA SER A 110 0.34 -29.97 -2.86
C SER A 110 -0.53 -31.08 -3.44
N GLY A 111 0.12 -32.13 -3.96
CA GLY A 111 -0.58 -33.25 -4.59
C GLY A 111 -1.28 -32.91 -5.90
N THR A 112 -0.88 -31.84 -6.59
CA THR A 112 -1.23 -31.60 -8.00
C THR A 112 -0.06 -32.03 -8.88
N THR A 113 -0.35 -32.74 -9.96
CA THR A 113 0.66 -33.21 -10.92
C THR A 113 0.79 -32.21 -12.08
N SER A 114 -0.25 -31.41 -12.29
CA SER A 114 -0.35 -30.45 -13.38
C SER A 114 -0.89 -29.09 -12.91
N ARG A 115 -0.52 -28.03 -13.64
CA ARG A 115 -1.05 -26.68 -13.44
C ARG A 115 -2.58 -26.61 -13.64
N ALA A 116 -3.13 -27.46 -14.50
CA ALA A 116 -4.57 -27.56 -14.74
C ALA A 116 -5.29 -28.06 -13.46
N GLU A 117 -4.80 -29.14 -12.85
CA GLU A 117 -5.37 -29.65 -11.59
C GLU A 117 -5.33 -28.62 -10.45
N PHE A 118 -4.30 -27.79 -10.41
CA PHE A 118 -4.22 -26.70 -9.45
C PHE A 118 -5.26 -25.61 -9.74
N GLN A 119 -5.43 -25.21 -11.00
CA GLN A 119 -6.50 -24.29 -11.40
C GLN A 119 -7.89 -24.83 -11.09
N ASP A 120 -8.10 -26.15 -11.23
CA ASP A 120 -9.36 -26.82 -10.88
C ASP A 120 -9.67 -26.78 -9.37
N ARG A 121 -8.69 -26.46 -8.51
CA ARG A 121 -8.92 -26.21 -7.08
C ARG A 121 -9.17 -24.74 -6.79
N PHE A 122 -8.40 -23.85 -7.42
CA PHE A 122 -8.43 -22.41 -7.13
C PHE A 122 -9.62 -21.69 -7.81
N LEU A 123 -9.96 -22.06 -9.03
CA LEU A 123 -11.06 -21.44 -9.78
C LEU A 123 -12.42 -21.64 -9.09
N PRO A 124 -12.80 -22.84 -8.61
CA PRO A 124 -14.04 -23.02 -7.86
C PRO A 124 -14.11 -22.18 -6.58
N LEU A 125 -12.99 -21.98 -5.88
CA LEU A 125 -12.95 -21.09 -4.72
C LEU A 125 -13.30 -19.65 -5.13
N CYS A 126 -12.60 -19.11 -6.14
CA CYS A 126 -12.83 -17.75 -6.61
C CYS A 126 -14.27 -17.56 -7.12
N LYS A 127 -14.77 -18.54 -7.89
CA LYS A 127 -16.12 -18.53 -8.44
C LYS A 127 -17.16 -18.58 -7.33
N GLY A 128 -17.01 -19.49 -6.37
CA GLY A 128 -17.91 -19.64 -5.25
C GLY A 128 -18.02 -18.35 -4.45
N VAL A 129 -16.89 -17.72 -4.12
CA VAL A 129 -16.86 -16.42 -3.45
C VAL A 129 -17.55 -15.32 -4.27
N ALA A 130 -17.24 -15.23 -5.56
CA ALA A 130 -17.81 -14.22 -6.45
C ALA A 130 -19.34 -14.34 -6.59
N GLU A 131 -19.87 -15.56 -6.65
CA GLU A 131 -21.32 -15.81 -6.73
C GLU A 131 -22.07 -15.30 -5.49
N ARG A 132 -21.46 -15.38 -4.29
CA ARG A 132 -22.07 -14.90 -3.04
C ARG A 132 -22.02 -13.38 -2.91
N TYR A 133 -21.08 -12.72 -3.60
CA TYR A 133 -20.92 -11.27 -3.51
C TYR A 133 -22.21 -10.50 -3.84
N HIS A 134 -23.01 -10.99 -4.79
CA HIS A 134 -24.24 -10.32 -5.21
C HIS A 134 -25.43 -10.56 -4.27
N ASN A 135 -25.38 -11.58 -3.43
CA ASN A 135 -26.43 -11.85 -2.46
C ASN A 135 -26.21 -11.00 -1.19
N PRO A 136 -27.12 -10.06 -0.86
CA PRO A 136 -26.98 -9.20 0.31
C PRO A 136 -27.12 -9.94 1.64
N GLU A 137 -27.70 -11.15 1.66
CA GLU A 137 -27.82 -11.97 2.88
C GLU A 137 -26.49 -12.63 3.25
N ASN A 138 -25.57 -12.76 2.29
CA ASN A 138 -24.27 -13.35 2.53
C ASN A 138 -23.28 -12.30 3.04
N PRO A 139 -22.49 -12.63 4.09
CA PRO A 139 -21.40 -11.76 4.51
C PRO A 139 -20.37 -11.61 3.40
N ARG A 140 -19.68 -10.46 3.38
CA ARG A 140 -18.58 -10.26 2.44
C ARG A 140 -17.44 -11.23 2.75
N ILE A 141 -16.83 -11.78 1.71
CA ILE A 141 -15.63 -12.59 1.83
C ILE A 141 -14.47 -11.83 1.20
N ILE A 142 -13.42 -11.61 1.98
CA ILE A 142 -12.19 -10.93 1.59
C ILE A 142 -11.10 -11.99 1.51
N LEU A 143 -10.57 -12.20 0.31
CA LEU A 143 -9.46 -13.12 0.10
C LEU A 143 -8.13 -12.40 0.33
N PHE A 144 -7.25 -13.02 1.11
CA PHE A 144 -5.90 -12.56 1.36
C PHE A 144 -4.90 -13.46 0.64
N LEU A 145 -4.02 -12.86 -0.16
CA LEU A 145 -2.87 -13.50 -0.77
C LEU A 145 -1.60 -12.91 -0.19
N ASP A 146 -0.91 -13.68 0.65
CA ASP A 146 0.47 -13.36 1.01
C ASP A 146 1.39 -13.64 -0.19
N GLU A 147 2.41 -12.81 -0.34
CA GLU A 147 3.31 -12.81 -1.49
C GLU A 147 2.57 -12.86 -2.85
N MET A 148 1.60 -11.96 -3.02
CA MET A 148 0.73 -11.87 -4.21
C MET A 148 1.51 -11.80 -5.54
N HIS A 149 2.76 -11.37 -5.54
CA HIS A 149 3.58 -11.36 -6.75
C HIS A 149 3.78 -12.77 -7.35
N GLN A 150 3.69 -13.84 -6.55
CA GLN A 150 3.90 -15.21 -7.00
C GLN A 150 2.84 -15.73 -7.98
N ILE A 151 1.64 -15.16 -7.97
CA ILE A 151 0.56 -15.54 -8.91
C ILE A 151 0.68 -14.84 -10.28
N MET A 152 1.63 -13.92 -10.42
CA MET A 152 1.82 -13.17 -11.66
C MET A 152 2.49 -14.05 -12.72
N PRO A 153 2.14 -13.91 -14.03
CA PRO A 153 2.65 -14.80 -15.07
C PRO A 153 4.15 -14.61 -15.34
N ASN A 154 4.66 -13.40 -15.06
CA ASN A 154 6.06 -13.02 -15.20
C ASN A 154 6.94 -13.41 -14.00
N CYS A 155 6.37 -14.02 -12.96
CA CYS A 155 7.13 -14.53 -11.81
C CYS A 155 7.74 -15.90 -12.14
N ILE A 156 8.90 -15.87 -12.81
CA ILE A 156 9.63 -17.09 -13.24
C ILE A 156 9.98 -17.96 -12.02
N GLY A 157 9.75 -19.27 -12.13
CA GLY A 157 10.06 -20.23 -11.07
C GLY A 157 8.96 -20.38 -9.99
N SER A 158 7.90 -19.56 -10.03
CA SER A 158 6.72 -19.78 -9.20
C SER A 158 5.85 -20.91 -9.76
N SER A 159 5.51 -21.88 -8.92
CA SER A 159 4.54 -22.93 -9.24
C SER A 159 3.12 -22.39 -9.46
N TYR A 160 2.85 -21.14 -9.05
CA TYR A 160 1.54 -20.48 -9.11
C TYR A 160 1.44 -19.46 -10.25
N ALA A 161 2.50 -19.31 -11.04
CA ALA A 161 2.61 -18.29 -12.08
C ALA A 161 1.40 -18.36 -13.04
N GLY A 162 0.75 -17.21 -13.24
CA GLY A 162 -0.38 -17.04 -14.15
C GLY A 162 -1.73 -17.49 -13.60
N LEU A 163 -1.87 -17.68 -12.28
CA LEU A 163 -3.18 -17.69 -11.63
C LEU A 163 -3.88 -16.33 -11.68
N SER A 164 -3.11 -15.24 -11.78
CA SER A 164 -3.65 -13.89 -11.97
C SER A 164 -4.61 -13.79 -13.16
N ASP A 165 -4.39 -14.55 -14.25
CA ASP A 165 -5.30 -14.59 -15.40
C ASP A 165 -6.67 -15.19 -15.06
N THR A 166 -6.71 -16.17 -14.13
CA THR A 166 -7.93 -16.82 -13.65
C THR A 166 -8.80 -15.86 -12.82
N ILE A 167 -8.19 -14.93 -12.07
CA ILE A 167 -8.93 -14.00 -11.18
C ILE A 167 -9.35 -12.69 -11.85
N LYS A 168 -8.68 -12.29 -12.95
CA LYS A 168 -8.95 -11.04 -13.67
C LYS A 168 -10.43 -10.81 -14.02
N PRO A 169 -11.20 -11.80 -14.49
CA PRO A 169 -12.62 -11.61 -14.79
C PRO A 169 -13.41 -11.15 -13.56
N TYR A 170 -13.21 -11.79 -12.41
CA TYR A 170 -13.90 -11.48 -11.16
C TYR A 170 -13.46 -10.13 -10.58
N LEU A 171 -12.17 -9.79 -10.67
CA LEU A 171 -11.66 -8.47 -10.29
C LEU A 171 -12.18 -7.35 -11.20
N THR A 172 -12.44 -7.67 -12.48
CA THR A 172 -12.96 -6.71 -13.45
C THR A 172 -14.44 -6.45 -13.26
N ALA A 173 -15.22 -7.51 -12.99
CA ALA A 173 -16.63 -7.40 -12.59
C ALA A 173 -16.79 -6.69 -11.25
N GLY A 174 -15.82 -6.87 -10.35
CA GLY A 174 -15.88 -6.37 -8.98
C GLY A 174 -16.58 -7.34 -8.05
N ASP A 175 -16.62 -8.63 -8.37
CA ASP A 175 -17.32 -9.64 -7.57
C ASP A 175 -16.42 -10.25 -6.50
N LEU A 176 -15.12 -9.91 -6.53
CA LEU A 176 -14.11 -10.40 -5.61
C LEU A 176 -13.51 -9.23 -4.82
N LEU A 177 -13.45 -9.38 -3.49
CA LEU A 177 -12.66 -8.50 -2.62
C LEU A 177 -11.35 -9.19 -2.31
N MET A 178 -10.23 -8.53 -2.62
CA MET A 178 -8.91 -9.08 -2.35
C MET A 178 -8.01 -8.10 -1.62
N ILE A 179 -7.20 -8.67 -0.72
CA ILE A 179 -6.03 -8.05 -0.13
C ILE A 179 -4.82 -8.85 -0.61
N GLY A 180 -3.85 -8.18 -1.21
CA GLY A 180 -2.54 -8.75 -1.51
C GLY A 180 -1.47 -8.16 -0.60
N ALA A 181 -0.46 -8.94 -0.24
CA ALA A 181 0.74 -8.44 0.41
C ALA A 181 1.97 -8.78 -0.45
N THR A 182 2.92 -7.85 -0.57
CA THR A 182 4.19 -8.04 -1.29
C THR A 182 5.17 -6.93 -0.92
N THR A 183 6.44 -7.04 -1.31
CA THR A 183 7.36 -5.89 -1.23
C THR A 183 7.12 -4.88 -2.35
N LEU A 184 7.60 -3.64 -2.17
CA LEU A 184 7.49 -2.60 -3.19
C LEU A 184 8.21 -2.98 -4.49
N ASP A 185 9.37 -3.61 -4.39
CA ASP A 185 10.16 -3.99 -5.55
C ASP A 185 9.48 -5.12 -6.33
N GLU A 186 9.00 -6.15 -5.64
CA GLU A 186 8.21 -7.23 -6.26
C GLU A 186 6.94 -6.70 -6.89
N PHE A 187 6.26 -5.74 -6.25
CA PHE A 187 5.09 -5.10 -6.85
C PHE A 187 5.46 -4.45 -8.18
N ARG A 188 6.56 -3.68 -8.24
CA ARG A 188 7.01 -3.01 -9.47
C ARG A 188 7.45 -3.99 -10.55
N MET A 189 8.15 -5.05 -10.17
CA MET A 189 8.70 -6.05 -11.08
C MET A 189 7.63 -6.99 -11.64
N TYR A 190 6.65 -7.38 -10.83
CA TYR A 190 5.70 -8.45 -11.18
C TYR A 190 4.28 -7.93 -11.37
N VAL A 191 3.73 -7.23 -10.38
CA VAL A 191 2.30 -6.85 -10.36
C VAL A 191 2.01 -5.64 -11.26
N ALA A 192 2.82 -4.59 -11.16
CA ALA A 192 2.65 -3.33 -11.89
C ALA A 192 2.84 -3.47 -13.40
N GLN A 193 3.53 -4.53 -13.84
CA GLN A 193 3.71 -4.86 -15.25
C GLN A 193 2.39 -5.28 -15.93
N ASP A 194 1.40 -5.74 -15.14
CA ASP A 194 0.09 -6.12 -15.63
C ASP A 194 -0.92 -4.95 -15.46
N PRO A 195 -1.40 -4.33 -16.56
CA PRO A 195 -2.29 -3.18 -16.47
C PRO A 195 -3.67 -3.51 -15.86
N ALA A 196 -4.11 -4.77 -15.85
CA ALA A 196 -5.36 -5.13 -15.21
C ALA A 196 -5.19 -5.16 -13.69
N MET A 197 -4.08 -5.74 -13.21
CA MET A 197 -3.79 -5.82 -11.78
C MET A 197 -3.48 -4.44 -11.18
N ASP A 198 -2.60 -3.64 -11.80
CA ASP A 198 -2.25 -2.30 -11.26
C ASP A 198 -3.46 -1.34 -11.20
N ARG A 199 -4.41 -1.46 -12.14
CA ARG A 199 -5.65 -0.66 -12.11
C ARG A 199 -6.67 -1.12 -11.07
N ARG A 200 -6.56 -2.34 -10.53
CA ARG A 200 -7.56 -2.93 -9.62
C ARG A 200 -7.11 -2.94 -8.16
N PHE A 201 -5.81 -2.89 -7.91
CA PHE A 201 -5.24 -2.84 -6.58
C PHE A 201 -4.80 -1.41 -6.21
N GLN A 202 -5.28 -0.92 -5.08
CA GLN A 202 -4.79 0.30 -4.46
C GLN A 202 -3.68 -0.02 -3.45
N LYS A 203 -2.63 0.80 -3.46
CA LYS A 203 -1.40 0.57 -2.70
C LYS A 203 -1.55 1.18 -1.31
N VAL A 204 -1.29 0.38 -0.28
CA VAL A 204 -1.20 0.85 1.11
C VAL A 204 0.21 0.53 1.61
N PHE A 205 0.97 1.56 1.95
CA PHE A 205 2.36 1.41 2.36
C PHE A 205 2.45 1.21 3.87
N LEU A 206 2.98 0.08 4.31
CA LEU A 206 3.22 -0.18 5.72
C LEU A 206 4.62 0.30 6.06
N LYS A 207 4.71 1.21 7.03
CA LYS A 207 5.99 1.65 7.56
C LYS A 207 6.51 0.63 8.58
N ALA A 208 7.82 0.45 8.60
CA ALA A 208 8.49 -0.21 9.72
C ALA A 208 8.28 0.67 10.98
N PRO A 209 7.90 0.07 12.11
CA PRO A 209 7.74 0.81 13.36
C PRO A 209 9.08 1.36 13.83
N ASN A 210 9.05 2.55 14.46
CA ASN A 210 10.21 3.10 15.14
C ASN A 210 10.48 2.38 16.48
N VAL A 211 11.51 2.78 17.23
CA VAL A 211 11.88 2.14 18.51
C VAL A 211 10.73 2.18 19.53
N PRO A 212 10.12 3.34 19.86
CA PRO A 212 8.94 3.39 20.74
C PRO A 212 7.76 2.53 20.28
N GLU A 213 7.43 2.58 18.99
CA GLU A 213 6.34 1.78 18.41
C GLU A 213 6.63 0.28 18.49
N THR A 214 7.88 -0.12 18.21
CA THR A 214 8.33 -1.51 18.32
C THR A 214 8.28 -1.97 19.77
N TYR A 215 8.68 -1.13 20.72
CA TYR A 215 8.56 -1.43 22.14
C TYR A 215 7.10 -1.68 22.55
N ALA A 216 6.15 -0.86 22.08
CA ALA A 216 4.73 -1.07 22.33
C ALA A 216 4.21 -2.40 21.72
N ILE A 217 4.66 -2.75 20.52
CA ILE A 217 4.36 -4.06 19.89
C ILE A 217 4.94 -5.21 20.72
N MET A 218 6.21 -5.10 21.12
CA MET A 218 6.87 -6.12 21.95
C MET A 218 6.18 -6.29 23.30
N LYS A 219 5.69 -5.21 23.91
CA LYS A 219 4.94 -5.24 25.16
C LYS A 219 3.60 -5.95 25.02
N ALA A 220 2.92 -5.76 23.89
CA ALA A 220 1.69 -6.48 23.57
C ALA A 220 1.91 -7.99 23.39
N LEU A 221 3.08 -8.39 22.84
CA LEU A 221 3.46 -9.78 22.64
C LEU A 221 4.10 -10.44 23.87
N ARG A 222 4.62 -9.65 24.81
CA ARG A 222 5.34 -10.10 26.01
C ARG A 222 4.59 -11.21 26.78
N PRO A 223 3.29 -11.09 27.11
CA PRO A 223 2.61 -12.14 27.87
C PRO A 223 2.64 -13.52 27.21
N GLY A 224 2.62 -13.56 25.87
CA GLY A 224 2.73 -14.81 25.12
C GLY A 224 4.14 -15.42 25.21
N LEU A 225 5.18 -14.58 25.10
CA LEU A 225 6.57 -14.99 25.23
C LEU A 225 6.89 -15.48 26.64
N GLU A 226 6.50 -14.71 27.67
CA GLU A 226 6.73 -15.07 29.07
C GLU A 226 6.04 -16.38 29.45
N LYS A 227 4.79 -16.56 28.99
CA LYS A 227 4.03 -17.80 29.22
C LYS A 227 4.65 -19.01 28.53
N HIS A 228 5.23 -18.84 27.34
CA HIS A 228 5.84 -19.95 26.62
C HIS A 228 7.16 -20.41 27.26
N HIS A 229 7.97 -19.46 27.73
CA HIS A 229 9.31 -19.75 28.27
C HIS A 229 9.35 -19.88 29.80
N ASN A 230 8.28 -19.50 30.51
CA ASN A 230 8.26 -19.37 31.97
C ASN A 230 9.39 -18.43 32.47
N VAL A 231 9.59 -17.30 31.81
CA VAL A 231 10.61 -16.29 32.16
C VAL A 231 9.96 -14.92 32.08
N THR A 232 10.22 -14.05 33.05
CA THR A 232 9.70 -12.68 33.06
C THR A 232 10.62 -11.75 32.27
N ILE A 233 10.07 -10.81 31.52
CA ILE A 233 10.84 -9.80 30.75
C ILE A 233 10.61 -8.42 31.37
N PRO A 234 11.58 -7.91 32.15
CA PRO A 234 11.59 -6.54 32.62
C PRO A 234 11.46 -5.51 31.48
N ASP A 235 10.80 -4.39 31.76
CA ASP A 235 10.49 -3.35 30.76
C ASP A 235 11.76 -2.76 30.11
N ASP A 236 12.81 -2.54 30.90
CA ASP A 236 14.13 -2.07 30.48
C ASP A 236 14.84 -3.08 29.58
N LEU A 237 14.76 -4.38 29.91
CA LEU A 237 15.35 -5.43 29.09
C LEU A 237 14.59 -5.65 27.77
N LEU A 238 13.27 -5.47 27.79
CA LEU A 238 12.47 -5.48 26.57
C LEU A 238 12.87 -4.32 25.64
N MET A 239 13.04 -3.12 26.18
CA MET A 239 13.54 -1.96 25.43
C MET A 239 14.97 -2.18 24.92
N LEU A 240 15.84 -2.76 25.74
CA LEU A 240 17.21 -3.11 25.35
C LEU A 240 17.24 -4.01 24.11
N ILE A 241 16.38 -5.04 24.05
CA ILE A 241 16.27 -5.91 22.86
C ILE A 241 15.91 -5.08 21.63
N VAL A 242 14.92 -4.19 21.73
CA VAL A 242 14.50 -3.34 20.61
C VAL A 242 15.63 -2.44 20.14
N GLN A 243 16.35 -1.79 21.06
CA GLN A 243 17.44 -0.89 20.71
C GLN A 243 18.62 -1.63 20.08
N LEU A 244 19.06 -2.74 20.67
CA LEU A 244 20.20 -3.51 20.15
C LEU A 244 19.92 -4.09 18.76
N THR A 245 18.69 -4.60 18.54
CA THR A 245 18.30 -5.12 17.23
C THR A 245 18.13 -3.99 16.21
N GLU A 246 17.68 -2.82 16.64
CA GLU A 246 17.61 -1.65 15.76
C GLU A 246 18.99 -1.21 15.29
N GLU A 247 19.93 -1.07 16.23
CA GLU A 247 21.28 -0.57 15.94
C GLU A 247 22.13 -1.56 15.12
N HIS A 248 22.12 -2.83 15.52
CA HIS A 248 23.11 -3.81 15.05
C HIS A 248 22.56 -4.76 13.97
N MET A 249 21.25 -4.99 13.88
CA MET A 249 20.67 -5.94 12.90
C MET A 249 20.04 -5.23 11.70
N ARG A 250 20.87 -4.53 10.91
CA ARG A 250 20.42 -3.65 9.80
C ARG A 250 19.83 -4.37 8.58
N LYS A 251 20.06 -5.69 8.43
CA LYS A 251 19.56 -6.47 7.29
C LYS A 251 18.11 -6.93 7.45
N ARG A 252 17.55 -6.78 8.65
CA ARG A 252 16.19 -7.17 8.99
C ARG A 252 15.40 -5.93 9.44
N ASN A 253 14.08 -6.01 9.36
CA ASN A 253 13.19 -4.92 9.72
C ASN A 253 12.50 -5.19 11.06
N GLN A 254 12.12 -4.13 11.77
CA GLN A 254 11.21 -4.24 12.90
C GLN A 254 9.78 -4.52 12.43
N PRO A 255 8.93 -5.16 13.27
CA PRO A 255 9.24 -5.68 14.61
C PRO A 255 9.87 -7.10 14.61
N ASP A 256 9.93 -7.78 13.47
CA ASP A 256 10.35 -9.19 13.34
C ASP A 256 11.70 -9.49 13.99
N LYS A 257 12.73 -8.67 13.74
CA LYS A 257 14.06 -8.89 14.33
C LYS A 257 14.06 -8.83 15.86
N SER A 258 13.24 -7.97 16.47
CA SER A 258 13.11 -7.90 17.93
C SER A 258 12.40 -9.12 18.49
N ILE A 259 11.32 -9.56 17.83
CA ILE A 259 10.54 -10.74 18.25
C ILE A 259 11.42 -11.99 18.24
N ILE A 260 12.12 -12.23 17.12
CA ILE A 260 13.00 -13.40 16.97
C ILE A 260 14.14 -13.36 18.00
N THR A 261 14.74 -12.19 18.21
CA THR A 261 15.86 -12.06 19.17
C THR A 261 15.38 -12.26 20.60
N ALA A 262 14.22 -11.73 20.97
CA ALA A 262 13.62 -11.93 22.30
C ALA A 262 13.33 -13.42 22.54
N ASP A 263 12.64 -14.08 21.62
CA ASP A 263 12.31 -15.50 21.72
C ASP A 263 13.57 -16.37 21.90
N ALA A 264 14.58 -16.12 21.07
CA ALA A 264 15.86 -16.83 21.15
C ALA A 264 16.63 -16.53 22.45
N ALA A 265 16.55 -15.30 22.97
CA ALA A 265 17.22 -14.92 24.22
C ALA A 265 16.57 -15.60 25.43
N LEU A 266 15.24 -15.69 25.44
CA LEU A 266 14.50 -16.42 26.48
C LEU A 266 14.80 -17.92 26.42
N ALA A 267 14.80 -18.53 25.23
CA ALA A 267 15.16 -19.93 25.08
C ALA A 267 16.59 -20.21 25.58
N TYR A 268 17.54 -19.33 25.27
CA TYR A 268 18.91 -19.43 25.75
C TYR A 268 19.00 -19.29 27.28
N HIS A 269 18.27 -18.33 27.85
CA HIS A 269 18.18 -18.14 29.29
C HIS A 269 17.65 -19.40 29.99
N VAL A 270 16.54 -19.98 29.50
CA VAL A 270 15.97 -21.21 30.02
C VAL A 270 16.99 -22.35 30.03
N MET A 271 17.74 -22.51 28.94
CA MET A 271 18.74 -23.56 28.81
C MET A 271 19.91 -23.43 29.82
N HIS A 272 20.29 -22.22 30.22
CA HIS A 272 21.52 -21.99 31.00
C HIS A 272 21.27 -21.54 32.44
N LYS A 273 20.18 -20.82 32.69
CA LYS A 273 19.85 -20.23 34.00
C LYS A 273 18.57 -20.81 34.60
N GLY A 274 17.69 -21.42 33.79
CA GLY A 274 16.43 -22.01 34.25
C GLY A 274 15.21 -21.10 34.02
N VAL A 275 14.11 -21.42 34.70
CA VAL A 275 12.79 -20.78 34.57
C VAL A 275 12.40 -20.05 35.86
N ASP A 276 11.23 -19.39 35.85
CA ASP A 276 10.60 -18.70 36.98
C ASP A 276 11.44 -17.54 37.56
N GLN A 277 12.21 -16.87 36.69
CA GLN A 277 13.03 -15.71 37.02
C GLN A 277 13.04 -14.70 35.87
N ASP A 278 13.60 -13.52 36.12
CA ASP A 278 13.76 -12.50 35.09
C ASP A 278 14.82 -12.93 34.06
N VAL A 279 14.58 -12.58 32.79
CA VAL A 279 15.56 -12.79 31.74
C VAL A 279 16.85 -12.07 32.08
N ASP A 280 17.96 -12.74 31.84
CA ASP A 280 19.27 -12.21 32.13
C ASP A 280 19.84 -11.41 30.96
N VAL A 281 20.49 -10.29 31.28
CA VAL A 281 21.06 -9.38 30.28
C VAL A 281 22.13 -10.07 29.41
N ASP A 282 22.93 -10.99 29.97
CA ASP A 282 23.93 -11.72 29.19
C ASP A 282 23.28 -12.59 28.10
N SER A 283 22.06 -13.08 28.35
CA SER A 283 21.31 -13.90 27.38
C SER A 283 20.92 -13.07 26.15
N ILE A 284 20.53 -11.81 26.38
CA ILE A 284 20.19 -10.86 25.33
C ILE A 284 21.44 -10.50 24.52
N TYR A 285 22.52 -10.07 25.19
CA TYR A 285 23.77 -9.73 24.51
C TYR A 285 24.36 -10.90 23.73
N TYR A 286 24.28 -12.12 24.28
CA TYR A 286 24.74 -13.33 23.60
C TYR A 286 23.96 -13.60 22.32
N MET A 287 22.63 -13.45 22.31
CA MET A 287 21.83 -13.60 21.08
C MET A 287 22.17 -12.55 20.03
N VAL A 288 22.26 -11.28 20.44
CA VAL A 288 22.61 -10.20 19.51
C VAL A 288 24.00 -10.41 18.92
N ALA A 289 24.97 -10.77 19.75
CA ALA A 289 26.34 -11.10 19.34
C ALA A 289 26.38 -12.27 18.35
N ARG A 290 25.60 -13.32 18.61
CA ARG A 290 25.52 -14.51 17.74
C ARG A 290 24.97 -14.17 16.35
N GLU A 291 23.94 -13.34 16.25
CA GLU A 291 23.33 -12.97 14.97
C GLU A 291 24.18 -11.94 14.21
N THR A 292 24.85 -11.03 14.91
CA THR A 292 25.61 -9.92 14.28
C THR A 292 27.10 -10.23 14.08
N GLY A 293 27.62 -11.26 14.76
CA GLY A 293 29.06 -11.59 14.78
C GLY A 293 29.90 -10.65 15.65
N LEU A 294 29.25 -9.77 16.43
CA LEU A 294 29.92 -8.86 17.36
C LEU A 294 30.32 -9.57 18.66
N ASN A 295 31.21 -8.97 19.44
CA ASN A 295 31.62 -9.51 20.73
C ASN A 295 30.62 -9.09 21.83
N ALA A 296 29.94 -10.06 22.45
CA ALA A 296 28.97 -9.81 23.51
C ALA A 296 29.55 -8.99 24.68
N LYS A 297 30.82 -9.23 25.07
CA LYS A 297 31.45 -8.50 26.17
C LYS A 297 31.69 -7.02 25.86
N ALA A 298 31.75 -6.66 24.58
CA ALA A 298 31.91 -5.28 24.15
C ALA A 298 30.59 -4.50 24.09
N MET A 299 29.45 -5.21 24.15
CA MET A 299 28.11 -4.60 24.15
C MET A 299 27.62 -4.28 25.57
N HIS A 300 28.25 -4.86 26.60
CA HIS A 300 27.95 -4.55 27.98
C HIS A 300 28.35 -3.10 28.30
N ASP A 301 27.34 -2.24 28.44
CA ASP A 301 27.50 -0.86 28.89
C ASP A 301 26.45 -0.52 29.96
N ASP A 302 26.87 -0.49 31.22
CA ASP A 302 26.03 -0.08 32.36
C ASP A 302 25.44 1.32 32.19
N LYS A 303 26.13 2.21 31.46
CA LYS A 303 25.64 3.56 31.18
C LYS A 303 24.48 3.53 30.19
N GLN A 304 24.49 2.60 29.23
CA GLN A 304 23.40 2.41 28.28
C GLN A 304 22.15 1.88 28.99
N LEU A 305 22.31 0.89 29.88
CA LEU A 305 21.21 0.34 30.68
C LEU A 305 20.49 1.42 31.51
N ARG A 306 21.24 2.34 32.13
CA ARG A 306 20.64 3.47 32.87
C ARG A 306 19.81 4.38 31.98
N LYS A 307 20.33 4.73 30.79
CA LYS A 307 19.59 5.56 29.83
C LYS A 307 18.31 4.88 29.33
N ILE A 308 18.37 3.57 29.12
CA ILE A 308 17.20 2.78 28.71
C ILE A 308 16.14 2.81 29.81
N SER A 309 16.53 2.63 31.06
CA SER A 309 15.60 2.73 32.20
C SER A 309 14.93 4.11 32.25
N GLU A 310 15.70 5.19 32.08
CA GLU A 310 15.15 6.55 32.02
C GLU A 310 14.18 6.73 30.85
N GLU A 311 14.51 6.21 29.66
CA GLU A 311 13.65 6.28 28.47
C GLU A 311 12.35 5.50 28.65
N VAL A 312 12.41 4.30 29.25
CA VAL A 312 11.24 3.49 29.58
C VAL A 312 10.35 4.22 30.58
N ASP A 313 10.92 4.82 31.63
CA ASP A 313 10.14 5.56 32.61
C ASP A 313 9.40 6.76 32.01
N ILE A 314 10.00 7.42 31.01
CA ILE A 314 9.36 8.49 30.23
C ILE A 314 8.21 7.93 29.38
N LEU A 315 8.45 6.84 28.63
CA LEU A 315 7.44 6.23 27.76
C LEU A 315 6.26 5.64 28.52
N GLU A 316 6.52 5.09 29.70
CA GLU A 316 5.50 4.54 30.61
C GLU A 316 4.76 5.62 31.41
N GLY A 317 5.16 6.89 31.28
CA GLY A 317 4.58 8.00 32.04
C GLY A 317 4.83 7.91 33.55
N ARG A 318 5.86 7.17 33.97
CA ARG A 318 6.28 7.05 35.38
C ARG A 318 7.03 8.28 35.85
N VAL A 319 7.59 9.04 34.91
CA VAL A 319 8.18 10.35 35.13
C VAL A 319 7.35 11.35 34.33
N GLU A 320 6.74 12.33 35.02
CA GLU A 320 6.24 13.53 34.34
C GLU A 320 7.46 14.29 33.82
N VAL A 321 7.73 14.15 32.53
CA VAL A 321 8.59 15.12 31.87
C VAL A 321 7.80 16.41 31.89
N GLU A 322 8.28 17.42 32.64
CA GLU A 322 8.02 18.80 32.27
C GLU A 322 8.55 18.92 30.84
N VAL A 323 7.66 18.70 29.88
CA VAL A 323 7.91 19.12 28.52
C VAL A 323 7.96 20.62 28.67
N GLU A 324 9.17 21.18 28.83
CA GLU A 324 9.46 22.46 28.21
C GLU A 324 9.05 22.23 26.75
N ILE A 325 7.79 22.56 26.46
CA ILE A 325 7.43 23.02 25.16
C ILE A 325 8.28 24.28 25.06
N LYS A 326 9.54 24.12 24.63
CA LYS A 326 10.10 25.06 23.70
C LYS A 326 9.06 25.06 22.63
N GLU A 327 8.16 26.03 22.71
CA GLU A 327 7.48 26.51 21.55
C GLU A 327 8.61 26.62 20.55
N LYS A 328 8.68 25.66 19.61
CA LYS A 328 8.93 26.05 18.25
C LYS A 328 7.79 27.02 18.02
N THR A 329 8.04 28.28 18.37
CA THR A 329 7.26 29.41 17.93
C THR A 329 6.92 29.04 16.53
N ALA A 330 5.62 28.85 16.26
CA ALA A 330 5.12 28.75 14.90
C ALA A 330 5.97 29.73 14.10
N TYR A 331 6.64 29.26 13.05
CA TYR A 331 7.44 30.12 12.21
C TYR A 331 6.52 31.28 11.81
N ASP A 332 6.72 32.41 12.49
CA ASP A 332 5.95 33.62 12.34
C ASP A 332 6.85 34.53 11.51
N PRO A 333 6.59 34.64 10.20
CA PRO A 333 7.42 35.44 9.31
C PRO A 333 7.44 36.92 9.72
N SER A 334 6.56 37.35 10.63
CA SER A 334 6.41 38.75 11.03
C SER A 334 7.36 39.21 12.14
N ALA A 335 7.99 38.29 12.89
CA ALA A 335 8.78 38.66 14.08
C ALA A 335 10.22 39.14 13.77
N GLN A 336 10.79 38.78 12.62
CA GLN A 336 12.13 39.24 12.21
C GLN A 336 12.14 40.53 11.38
N LEU A 337 10.99 41.09 11.03
CA LEU A 337 10.88 42.32 10.24
C LEU A 337 11.04 43.62 11.04
N LYS A 338 11.23 43.55 12.37
CA LYS A 338 11.29 44.76 13.19
C LYS A 338 12.66 45.41 13.34
N ASN A 339 13.77 44.74 13.00
CA ASN A 339 15.12 45.28 13.24
C ASN A 339 16.12 45.11 12.10
N THR A 340 15.66 45.11 10.84
CA THR A 340 16.56 45.29 9.71
C THR A 340 16.14 46.55 8.96
N THR A 341 17.00 47.58 9.02
CA THR A 341 16.94 48.72 8.12
C THR A 341 16.96 48.21 6.70
N VAL A 342 15.79 48.24 6.06
CA VAL A 342 15.56 47.76 4.71
C VAL A 342 16.33 48.68 3.75
N ASP A 343 17.23 48.08 2.96
CA ASP A 343 17.96 48.78 1.91
C ASP A 343 16.98 49.55 1.01
N LYS A 344 17.30 50.83 0.76
CA LYS A 344 16.50 51.73 -0.07
C LYS A 344 16.27 51.18 -1.49
N ASP A 345 17.20 50.34 -1.95
CA ASP A 345 17.20 49.76 -3.28
C ASP A 345 16.01 48.78 -3.48
N PHE A 346 15.56 48.08 -2.44
CA PHE A 346 14.40 47.17 -2.54
C PHE A 346 13.06 47.93 -2.56
N GLN A 347 12.98 49.09 -1.90
CA GLN A 347 11.79 49.94 -1.98
C GLN A 347 11.65 50.61 -3.35
N GLU A 348 12.77 50.94 -3.99
CA GLU A 348 12.75 51.46 -5.37
C GLU A 348 12.33 50.38 -6.37
N GLU A 349 12.77 49.13 -6.21
CA GLU A 349 12.32 48.01 -7.05
C GLU A 349 10.82 47.72 -6.90
N GLN A 350 10.29 47.65 -5.68
CA GLN A 350 8.85 47.46 -5.47
C GLN A 350 8.02 48.64 -5.99
N ALA A 351 8.50 49.88 -5.85
CA ALA A 351 7.79 51.04 -6.39
C ALA A 351 7.76 51.07 -7.93
N ILE A 352 8.80 50.54 -8.58
CA ILE A 352 8.84 50.36 -10.04
C ILE A 352 7.90 49.24 -10.48
N GLU A 353 7.85 48.13 -9.73
CA GLU A 353 7.00 46.98 -10.04
C GLU A 353 5.51 47.29 -9.82
N GLU A 354 5.16 47.99 -8.74
CA GLU A 354 3.79 48.49 -8.51
C GLU A 354 3.36 49.52 -9.56
N LYS A 355 4.29 50.35 -10.07
CA LYS A 355 3.98 51.27 -11.18
C LYS A 355 3.68 50.51 -12.46
N LYS A 356 4.46 49.46 -12.77
CA LYS A 356 4.22 48.60 -13.93
C LYS A 356 2.90 47.83 -13.82
N GLU A 357 2.55 47.33 -12.64
CA GLU A 357 1.25 46.69 -12.41
C GLU A 357 0.09 47.68 -12.54
N LYS A 358 0.22 48.90 -12.03
CA LYS A 358 -0.82 49.94 -12.17
C LYS A 358 -0.97 50.45 -13.60
N GLU A 359 0.11 50.51 -14.38
CA GLU A 359 0.05 50.79 -15.82
C GLU A 359 -0.59 49.64 -16.60
N ALA A 360 -0.23 48.39 -16.31
CA ALA A 360 -0.83 47.20 -16.92
C ALA A 360 -2.33 47.07 -16.59
N LEU A 361 -2.75 47.43 -15.37
CA LEU A 361 -4.15 47.44 -14.98
C LEU A 361 -4.94 48.55 -15.68
N LYS A 362 -4.30 49.71 -15.94
CA LYS A 362 -4.92 50.80 -16.73
C LYS A 362 -5.05 50.44 -18.20
N GLU A 363 -4.03 49.82 -18.81
CA GLU A 363 -4.12 49.30 -20.19
C GLU A 363 -5.17 48.19 -20.32
N SER A 364 -5.35 47.38 -19.28
CA SER A 364 -6.38 46.34 -19.24
C SER A 364 -7.79 46.90 -19.01
N GLN A 365 -7.93 48.05 -18.34
CA GLN A 365 -9.23 48.69 -18.10
C GLN A 365 -9.65 49.63 -19.23
N GLU A 366 -8.70 50.19 -19.98
CA GLU A 366 -8.99 50.97 -21.20
C GLU A 366 -9.32 50.09 -22.42
N SER A 367 -9.01 48.78 -22.38
CA SER A 367 -9.31 47.83 -23.47
C SER A 367 -10.67 47.10 -23.37
N GLU A 368 -11.47 47.34 -22.30
CA GLU A 368 -12.81 46.78 -22.16
C GLU A 368 -13.96 47.65 -22.70
N HIS A 369 -13.66 48.80 -23.31
CA HIS A 369 -14.64 49.52 -24.12
C HIS A 369 -14.29 49.47 -25.62
N GLN A 370 -15.20 48.82 -26.36
CA GLN A 370 -15.29 48.68 -27.82
C GLN A 370 -14.30 47.69 -28.46
N THR A 371 -14.76 46.45 -28.68
CA THR A 371 -15.09 45.90 -30.02
C THR A 371 -15.53 44.43 -29.89
N SER A 372 -16.48 44.00 -30.73
CA SER A 372 -17.14 42.69 -30.62
C SER A 372 -16.19 41.52 -30.87
N ALA A 373 -16.45 40.41 -30.18
CA ALA A 373 -15.67 39.17 -30.20
C ALA A 373 -15.42 38.56 -31.60
N ASP A 374 -16.19 39.00 -32.62
CA ASP A 374 -16.12 38.46 -33.98
C ASP A 374 -14.89 38.94 -34.77
N GLU A 375 -14.39 40.16 -34.55
CA GLU A 375 -13.19 40.66 -35.27
C GLU A 375 -11.87 40.03 -34.75
N LEU A 376 -11.85 39.63 -33.48
CA LEU A 376 -10.70 39.01 -32.84
C LEU A 376 -10.54 37.55 -33.30
N ALA A 377 -11.65 36.84 -33.49
CA ALA A 377 -11.66 35.50 -34.07
C ALA A 377 -11.14 35.51 -35.53
N GLU A 378 -11.53 36.52 -36.32
CA GLU A 378 -11.11 36.63 -37.72
C GLU A 378 -9.63 36.99 -37.88
N LYS A 379 -9.10 37.86 -37.01
CA LYS A 379 -7.65 38.19 -36.97
C LYS A 379 -6.80 37.02 -36.47
N LEU A 380 -7.28 36.24 -35.51
CA LEU A 380 -6.59 35.03 -35.03
C LEU A 380 -6.56 33.93 -36.09
N ALA A 381 -7.65 33.74 -36.83
CA ALA A 381 -7.71 32.81 -37.95
C ALA A 381 -6.69 33.16 -39.05
N LYS A 382 -6.63 34.43 -39.48
CA LYS A 382 -5.62 34.90 -40.47
C LYS A 382 -4.18 34.75 -39.97
N LYS A 383 -3.91 34.98 -38.68
CA LYS A 383 -2.56 34.79 -38.10
C LYS A 383 -2.15 33.32 -38.03
N LEU A 384 -3.12 32.42 -37.82
CA LEU A 384 -2.87 30.98 -37.82
C LEU A 384 -2.61 30.44 -39.22
N GLU A 385 -3.33 30.93 -40.23
CA GLU A 385 -3.08 30.59 -41.65
C GLU A 385 -1.69 31.04 -42.11
N GLN A 386 -1.28 32.28 -41.80
CA GLN A 386 0.06 32.77 -42.15
C GLN A 386 1.19 31.96 -41.49
N LYS A 387 1.01 31.53 -40.22
CA LYS A 387 1.97 30.66 -39.53
C LYS A 387 2.00 29.24 -40.09
N LEU A 388 0.89 28.74 -40.62
CA LEU A 388 0.81 27.45 -41.30
C LEU A 388 1.53 27.50 -42.67
N GLU A 389 1.37 28.60 -43.41
CA GLU A 389 2.07 28.81 -44.68
C GLU A 389 3.59 28.98 -44.49
N GLU A 390 4.05 29.70 -43.46
CA GLU A 390 5.48 29.79 -43.11
C GLU A 390 6.06 28.42 -42.73
N LYS A 391 5.34 27.62 -41.94
CA LYS A 391 5.78 26.26 -41.59
C LYS A 391 5.81 25.33 -42.80
N LEU A 392 4.91 25.49 -43.76
CA LEU A 392 4.90 24.72 -45.00
C LEU A 392 6.05 25.12 -45.93
N LYS A 393 6.38 26.42 -46.02
CA LYS A 393 7.56 26.91 -46.76
C LYS A 393 8.87 26.43 -46.14
N ASN A 394 9.03 26.53 -44.82
CA ASN A 394 10.24 26.07 -44.14
C ASN A 394 10.43 24.55 -44.26
N ARG A 395 9.33 23.77 -44.25
CA ARG A 395 9.38 22.31 -44.46
C ARG A 395 9.69 21.92 -45.92
N GLN A 396 9.43 22.79 -46.89
CA GLN A 396 9.82 22.60 -48.30
C GLN A 396 11.29 22.97 -48.55
N GLU A 397 11.84 23.91 -47.78
CA GLU A 397 13.25 24.33 -47.87
C GLU A 397 14.21 23.36 -47.14
N GLU A 398 13.78 22.71 -46.05
CA GLU A 398 14.64 21.80 -45.26
C GLU A 398 14.80 20.38 -45.87
N ASN A 399 14.08 19.99 -46.93
CA ASN A 399 14.22 18.64 -47.48
C ASN A 399 13.91 18.49 -49.00
N PRO A 400 14.75 19.02 -49.91
CA PRO A 400 14.49 19.03 -51.35
C PRO A 400 14.50 17.64 -52.03
N LYS A 401 14.96 16.57 -51.34
CA LYS A 401 14.98 15.20 -51.88
C LYS A 401 13.71 14.38 -51.64
N SER A 402 12.73 14.91 -50.90
CA SER A 402 11.45 14.23 -50.67
C SER A 402 10.34 14.62 -51.66
N ALA A 403 10.56 15.66 -52.48
CA ALA A 403 9.56 16.16 -53.43
C ALA A 403 9.35 15.25 -54.65
N GLN A 404 10.38 14.52 -55.11
CA GLN A 404 10.25 13.60 -56.26
C GLN A 404 9.49 12.31 -55.91
N ASN A 405 9.65 11.76 -54.69
CA ASN A 405 8.95 10.55 -54.27
C ASN A 405 7.46 10.77 -53.96
N ASN A 406 7.05 12.01 -53.66
CA ASN A 406 5.64 12.34 -53.40
C ASN A 406 4.84 12.67 -54.67
N GLN A 407 5.49 13.02 -55.79
CA GLN A 407 4.80 13.18 -57.08
C GLN A 407 4.42 11.83 -57.73
N GLU A 408 5.25 10.79 -57.57
CA GLU A 408 4.89 9.44 -58.03
C GLU A 408 3.77 8.81 -57.17
N LYS A 409 3.77 9.05 -55.85
CA LYS A 409 2.70 8.56 -54.95
C LYS A 409 1.36 9.30 -55.14
N ARG A 410 1.37 10.58 -55.54
CA ARG A 410 0.14 11.33 -55.83
C ARG A 410 -0.54 10.86 -57.13
N LYS A 411 0.22 10.53 -58.18
CA LYS A 411 -0.36 9.94 -59.40
C LYS A 411 -1.01 8.58 -59.16
N LEU A 412 -0.38 7.73 -58.34
CA LEU A 412 -0.93 6.43 -57.96
C LEU A 412 -2.18 6.52 -57.06
N SER A 413 -2.35 7.61 -56.29
CA SER A 413 -3.56 7.83 -55.49
C SER A 413 -4.71 8.47 -56.27
N GLU A 414 -4.42 9.34 -57.25
CA GLU A 414 -5.44 9.97 -58.10
C GLU A 414 -6.07 8.96 -59.08
N ASP A 415 -5.27 8.03 -59.62
CA ASP A 415 -5.79 6.95 -60.47
C ASP A 415 -6.70 5.99 -59.67
N ALA A 416 -6.41 5.75 -58.39
CA ALA A 416 -7.21 4.88 -57.53
C ALA A 416 -8.57 5.49 -57.12
N ILE A 417 -8.64 6.82 -56.97
CA ILE A 417 -9.88 7.53 -56.63
C ILE A 417 -10.82 7.61 -57.85
N SER A 418 -10.27 7.73 -59.06
CA SER A 418 -11.08 7.73 -60.30
C SER A 418 -11.76 6.38 -60.60
N ILE A 419 -11.23 5.28 -60.05
CA ILE A 419 -11.77 3.93 -60.21
C ILE A 419 -12.90 3.67 -59.18
N SER A 420 -12.81 4.25 -57.98
CA SER A 420 -13.88 4.12 -56.96
C SER A 420 -15.12 4.96 -57.29
N GLU A 421 -14.96 6.15 -57.91
CA GLU A 421 -16.11 7.00 -58.27
C GLU A 421 -16.89 6.52 -59.50
N ARG A 422 -16.39 5.54 -60.26
CA ARG A 422 -17.14 4.89 -61.36
C ARG A 422 -17.86 3.61 -60.96
N GLN A 423 -17.74 3.16 -59.71
CA GLN A 423 -18.44 1.96 -59.22
C GLN A 423 -19.63 2.28 -58.30
N GLU A 424 -19.89 3.56 -58.00
CA GLU A 424 -21.06 3.99 -57.23
C GLU A 424 -22.07 4.85 -58.03
N SER A 425 -22.00 4.82 -59.38
CA SER A 425 -23.01 5.42 -60.26
C SER A 425 -23.73 4.40 -61.12
#